data_AF-A0A9P0MKC2-F1
#
_entry.id   AF-A0A9P0MKC2-F1
#
_cell.length_a   1.000
_cell.length_b   1.000
_cell.length_c   1.000
_cell.angle_alpha   90.00
_cell.angle_beta   90.00
_cell.angle_gamma   90.00
#
_symmetry.space_group_name_H-M   'P 1'
#
loop_
_entity.id
_entity.type
_entity.pdbx_description
1 polymer ?
#
loop_
_entity_poly.entity_id
_entity_poly.type
_entity_poly.pdbx_seq_one_letter_code
_entity_poly.pdbx_strand_id
1 'polypeptide(L)'
;MRRFRLLPMFHFNMRLFCSNVAFLPESDAKFQFKHVDLIKEFTGCPIDQVRKAVSSRLKLQLLSEQEVLSKLEILENLDIYDLRSIGIVPLLLKHPIALNNYHTALCEYSFVPFLIQSYQIKRFTSLCRNSVKDLKEKGFIENNAEVMRNLWRHAELDISNCPEVSDFQSLHDLKAIAIRAFFKEKLDVSDEDIDRQQSEINLRLLNKSFKTINSNLKLFRDDIMLSKARMFLNWYILYANYENCLQILSKFPYIGSTEMKVFFHVFPKISMMTVDNMEKILNYLEDDGIQISALERFPSLLTLNSETVKERLKEVKSIETLSVYQKHPQIAKLLLHQVRAKRRLNILQELKIFCSLNYLITTEKQFERLIIVIYMKKSPSKIKSWIR
;
A
#
# COMPACT_ATOMS: atom_id res chain seq x y z
N MET A 1 12.40 -22.02 -28.79
CA MET A 1 11.82 -21.87 -27.45
C MET A 1 11.48 -20.40 -27.20
N ARG A 2 10.24 -19.97 -27.50
CA ARG A 2 9.76 -18.60 -27.28
C ARG A 2 9.05 -18.54 -25.93
N ARG A 3 9.58 -17.74 -24.99
CA ARG A 3 8.94 -17.46 -23.70
C ARG A 3 7.78 -16.50 -23.92
N PHE A 4 6.55 -17.01 -23.83
CA PHE A 4 5.36 -16.17 -23.71
C PHE A 4 5.42 -15.43 -22.37
N ARG A 5 5.57 -14.10 -22.44
CA ARG A 5 5.36 -13.21 -21.28
C ARG A 5 3.85 -12.98 -21.16
N LEU A 6 3.24 -13.55 -20.11
CA LEU A 6 1.89 -13.20 -19.71
C LEU A 6 1.92 -11.80 -19.09
N LEU A 7 1.35 -10.82 -19.80
CA LEU A 7 1.00 -9.51 -19.26
C LEU A 7 -0.21 -9.65 -18.33
N PRO A 8 -0.26 -8.98 -17.18
CA PRO A 8 -1.49 -8.91 -16.40
C PRO A 8 -2.44 -7.91 -17.07
N MET A 9 -3.44 -8.44 -17.79
CA MET A 9 -4.62 -7.69 -18.23
C MET A 9 -5.48 -7.35 -17.01
N PHE A 10 -5.35 -6.11 -16.51
CA PHE A 10 -6.39 -5.50 -15.69
C PHE A 10 -7.18 -4.51 -16.56
N HIS A 11 -8.13 -5.05 -17.32
CA HIS A 11 -9.29 -4.31 -17.81
C HIS A 11 -10.52 -4.90 -17.13
N PHE A 12 -10.85 -4.35 -15.96
CA PHE A 12 -12.15 -4.59 -15.34
C PHE A 12 -13.21 -3.81 -16.13
N ASN A 13 -14.05 -4.56 -16.82
CA ASN A 13 -15.27 -4.09 -17.47
C ASN A 13 -16.21 -3.45 -16.44
N MET A 14 -16.16 -2.13 -16.32
CA MET A 14 -17.18 -1.30 -15.68
C MET A 14 -18.40 -1.14 -16.62
N ARG A 15 -19.04 -2.24 -17.01
CA ARG A 15 -20.25 -2.19 -17.87
C ARG A 15 -21.36 -3.18 -17.51
N LEU A 16 -21.30 -3.85 -16.34
CA LEU A 16 -22.32 -4.84 -15.94
C LEU A 16 -23.06 -4.51 -14.63
N PHE A 17 -23.05 -3.26 -14.17
CA PHE A 17 -23.85 -2.82 -13.01
C PHE A 17 -25.05 -1.92 -13.38
N CYS A 18 -25.55 -2.03 -14.61
CA CYS A 18 -26.78 -1.36 -15.03
C CYS A 18 -27.77 -2.41 -15.57
N SER A 19 -28.32 -3.26 -14.71
CA SER A 19 -29.44 -4.12 -15.13
C SER A 19 -30.42 -4.52 -14.03
N ASN A 20 -30.31 -4.04 -12.78
CA ASN A 20 -31.29 -4.33 -11.73
C ASN A 20 -31.60 -3.11 -10.85
N VAL A 21 -32.04 -2.00 -11.46
CA VAL A 21 -32.76 -0.95 -10.73
C VAL A 21 -34.08 -0.70 -11.46
N ALA A 22 -35.01 -1.63 -11.27
CA ALA A 22 -36.43 -1.43 -11.57
C ALA A 22 -37.19 -1.41 -10.24
N PHE A 23 -36.91 -0.39 -9.44
CA PHE A 23 -37.82 0.17 -8.45
C PHE A 23 -37.68 1.67 -8.60
N LEU A 24 -38.49 2.24 -9.49
CA LEU A 24 -38.72 3.69 -9.49
C LEU A 24 -39.58 3.96 -8.25
N PRO A 25 -39.10 4.72 -7.25
CA PRO A 25 -39.97 5.19 -6.18
C PRO A 25 -40.98 6.18 -6.77
N GLU A 26 -42.12 6.29 -6.12
CA GLU A 26 -43.23 7.19 -6.44
C GLU A 26 -42.77 8.61 -6.80
N SER A 27 -43.53 9.28 -7.68
CA SER A 27 -43.20 10.57 -8.31
C SER A 27 -42.96 11.75 -7.35
N ASP A 28 -43.20 11.57 -6.04
CA ASP A 28 -43.03 12.58 -4.99
C ASP A 28 -41.95 12.26 -3.95
N ALA A 29 -41.20 11.17 -4.12
CA ALA A 29 -40.03 10.90 -3.29
C ALA A 29 -38.92 11.90 -3.64
N LYS A 30 -38.84 13.02 -2.89
CA LYS A 30 -37.69 13.95 -2.93
C LYS A 30 -36.42 13.12 -2.74
N PHE A 31 -35.68 12.89 -3.82
CA PHE A 31 -34.37 12.24 -3.78
C PHE A 31 -33.46 13.10 -2.90
N GLN A 32 -33.39 12.79 -1.61
CA GLN A 32 -32.50 13.47 -0.68
C GLN A 32 -31.11 12.92 -0.91
N PHE A 33 -30.29 13.69 -1.63
CA PHE A 33 -28.88 13.38 -1.75
C PHE A 33 -28.23 13.53 -0.37
N LYS A 34 -27.65 12.45 0.12
CA LYS A 34 -26.92 12.40 1.38
C LYS A 34 -25.81 13.44 1.37
N HIS A 35 -25.55 14.05 2.52
CA HIS A 35 -24.49 15.04 2.78
C HIS A 35 -24.66 16.41 2.12
N VAL A 36 -25.74 16.67 1.36
CA VAL A 36 -25.92 17.97 0.69
C VAL A 36 -26.03 19.11 1.70
N ASP A 37 -26.85 18.95 2.73
CA ASP A 37 -27.04 20.00 3.74
C ASP A 37 -25.75 20.24 4.53
N LEU A 38 -25.06 19.16 4.92
CA LEU A 38 -23.77 19.24 5.59
C LEU A 38 -22.71 20.00 4.76
N ILE A 39 -22.57 19.66 3.48
CA ILE A 39 -21.59 20.31 2.59
C ILE A 39 -22.02 21.76 2.31
N LYS A 40 -23.31 22.04 2.18
CA LYS A 40 -23.84 23.40 2.05
C LYS A 40 -23.49 24.24 3.27
N GLU A 41 -23.71 23.71 4.47
CA GLU A 41 -23.37 24.39 5.72
C GLU A 41 -21.87 24.68 5.79
N PHE A 42 -21.03 23.68 5.48
CA PHE A 42 -19.58 23.85 5.50
C PHE A 42 -19.06 24.86 4.47
N THR A 43 -19.59 24.83 3.24
CA THR A 43 -19.10 25.68 2.13
C THR A 43 -19.78 27.04 2.05
N GLY A 44 -20.99 27.18 2.58
CA GLY A 44 -21.85 28.35 2.34
C GLY A 44 -22.35 28.47 0.90
N CYS A 45 -22.11 27.48 0.03
CA CYS A 45 -22.51 27.53 -1.38
C CYS A 45 -24.03 27.34 -1.56
N PRO A 46 -24.63 27.86 -2.64
CA PRO A 46 -26.05 27.64 -2.95
C PRO A 46 -26.41 26.15 -3.05
N ILE A 47 -27.57 25.77 -2.51
CA ILE A 47 -28.02 24.38 -2.42
C ILE A 47 -27.99 23.67 -3.78
N ASP A 48 -28.35 24.35 -4.87
CA ASP A 48 -28.40 23.75 -6.21
C ASP A 48 -27.01 23.43 -6.76
N GLN A 49 -26.01 24.26 -6.44
CA GLN A 49 -24.61 23.99 -6.81
C GLN A 49 -24.08 22.78 -6.04
N VAL A 50 -24.35 22.72 -4.74
CA VAL A 50 -23.96 21.60 -3.88
C VAL A 50 -24.63 20.31 -4.35
N ARG A 51 -25.94 20.35 -4.56
CA ARG A 51 -26.72 19.21 -5.06
C ARG A 51 -26.15 18.68 -6.36
N LYS A 52 -25.81 19.54 -7.33
CA LYS A 52 -25.20 19.14 -8.61
C LYS A 52 -23.81 18.51 -8.43
N ALA A 53 -22.98 19.08 -7.56
CA ALA A 53 -21.64 18.54 -7.29
C ALA A 53 -21.70 17.19 -6.55
N VAL A 54 -22.66 17.01 -5.66
CA VAL A 54 -22.83 15.79 -4.89
C VAL A 54 -23.51 14.68 -5.72
N SER A 55 -24.57 15.02 -6.47
CA SER A 55 -25.33 14.04 -7.27
C SER A 55 -24.49 13.38 -8.37
N SER A 56 -23.52 14.11 -8.92
CA SER A 56 -22.56 13.58 -9.90
C SER A 56 -21.55 12.59 -9.31
N ARG A 57 -21.60 12.29 -7.99
CA ARG A 57 -20.61 11.47 -7.26
C ARG A 57 -21.28 10.43 -6.37
N LEU A 58 -21.73 9.33 -6.97
CA LEU A 58 -22.33 8.20 -6.25
C LEU A 58 -21.46 7.66 -5.10
N LYS A 59 -20.13 7.63 -5.26
CA LYS A 59 -19.21 7.19 -4.19
C LYS A 59 -19.28 8.04 -2.93
N LEU A 60 -19.60 9.33 -3.05
CA LEU A 60 -19.75 10.22 -1.90
C LEU A 60 -20.99 9.85 -1.09
N GLN A 61 -22.05 9.39 -1.77
CA GLN A 61 -23.31 8.96 -1.13
C GLN A 61 -23.13 7.71 -0.26
N LEU A 62 -22.10 6.89 -0.55
CA LEU A 62 -21.79 5.69 0.20
C LEU A 62 -21.06 5.97 1.52
N LEU A 63 -20.47 7.15 1.68
CA LEU A 63 -19.76 7.51 2.91
C LEU A 63 -20.74 7.73 4.07
N SER A 64 -20.31 7.42 5.29
CA SER A 64 -21.02 7.83 6.50
C SER A 64 -20.90 9.34 6.72
N GLU A 65 -21.80 9.93 7.50
CA GLU A 65 -21.73 11.37 7.80
C GLU A 65 -20.46 11.71 8.59
N GLN A 66 -20.09 10.86 9.55
CA GLN A 66 -18.86 10.99 10.33
C GLN A 66 -17.59 10.93 9.47
N GLU A 67 -17.56 10.07 8.44
CA GLU A 67 -16.46 10.02 7.48
C GLU A 67 -16.34 11.33 6.70
N VAL A 68 -17.46 11.91 6.27
CA VAL A 68 -17.48 13.20 5.56
C VAL A 68 -17.01 14.32 6.48
N LEU A 69 -17.51 14.38 7.72
CA LEU A 69 -17.10 15.37 8.73
C LEU A 69 -15.59 15.32 8.99
N SER A 70 -15.03 14.12 9.26
CA SER A 70 -13.59 13.97 9.48
C SER A 70 -12.77 14.42 8.27
N LYS A 71 -13.25 14.15 7.05
CA LYS A 71 -12.58 14.62 5.82
C LYS A 71 -12.65 16.13 5.65
N LEU A 72 -13.75 16.77 6.05
CA LEU A 72 -13.88 18.23 6.02
C LEU A 72 -12.93 18.89 7.03
N GLU A 73 -12.83 18.35 8.25
CA GLU A 73 -11.88 18.79 9.27
C GLU A 73 -10.43 18.68 8.78
N ILE A 74 -10.09 17.58 8.09
CA ILE A 74 -8.76 17.45 7.46
C ILE A 74 -8.52 18.53 6.41
N LEU A 75 -9.51 18.85 5.57
CA LEU A 75 -9.36 19.90 4.56
C LEU A 75 -9.21 21.30 5.20
N GLU A 76 -9.88 21.53 6.33
CA GLU A 76 -9.75 22.76 7.11
C GLU A 76 -8.34 22.90 7.70
N ASN A 77 -7.78 21.81 8.24
CA ASN A 77 -6.40 21.76 8.74
C ASN A 77 -5.31 21.87 7.66
N LEU A 78 -5.67 21.82 6.38
CA LEU A 78 -4.73 21.98 5.27
C LEU A 78 -4.64 23.41 4.75
N ASP A 79 -5.34 24.38 5.36
CA ASP A 79 -5.29 25.80 4.97
C ASP A 79 -5.52 26.06 3.47
N ILE A 80 -6.43 25.28 2.85
CA ILE A 80 -6.75 25.42 1.43
C ILE A 80 -7.44 26.77 1.19
N TYR A 81 -6.89 27.57 0.28
CA TYR A 81 -7.35 28.94 0.01
C TYR A 81 -8.86 29.03 -0.31
N ASP A 82 -9.35 28.14 -1.17
CA ASP A 82 -10.74 28.10 -1.59
C ASP A 82 -11.54 27.02 -0.85
N LEU A 83 -11.26 26.79 0.44
CA LEU A 83 -11.93 25.78 1.27
C LEU A 83 -13.46 25.88 1.26
N ARG A 84 -13.99 27.11 1.19
CA ARG A 84 -15.44 27.38 1.13
C ARG A 84 -16.02 27.24 -0.28
N SER A 85 -15.25 26.80 -1.27
CA SER A 85 -15.71 26.62 -2.65
C SER A 85 -16.28 25.23 -2.91
N ILE A 86 -17.08 25.08 -3.97
CA ILE A 86 -17.55 23.75 -4.42
C ILE A 86 -16.41 22.84 -4.94
N GLY A 87 -15.22 23.41 -5.15
CA GLY A 87 -14.01 22.71 -5.58
C GLY A 87 -13.51 21.65 -4.59
N ILE A 88 -13.95 21.70 -3.34
CA ILE A 88 -13.60 20.73 -2.29
C ILE A 88 -14.34 19.39 -2.40
N VAL A 89 -15.51 19.35 -3.03
CA VAL A 89 -16.34 18.13 -3.12
C VAL A 89 -15.59 16.94 -3.76
N PRO A 90 -14.84 17.10 -4.87
CA PRO A 90 -13.97 16.04 -5.39
C PRO A 90 -12.88 15.56 -4.43
N LEU A 91 -12.42 16.40 -3.50
CA LEU A 91 -11.35 16.06 -2.54
C LEU A 91 -11.84 15.12 -1.44
N LEU A 92 -13.12 15.19 -1.07
CA LEU A 92 -13.74 14.27 -0.10
C LEU A 92 -13.60 12.80 -0.53
N LEU A 93 -13.52 12.53 -1.84
CA LEU A 93 -13.32 11.18 -2.37
C LEU A 93 -11.86 10.71 -2.30
N LYS A 94 -10.89 11.58 -1.99
CA LYS A 94 -9.48 11.19 -1.83
C LYS A 94 -9.23 10.67 -0.42
N HIS A 95 -8.24 9.81 -0.29
CA HIS A 95 -7.78 9.33 1.00
C HIS A 95 -7.11 10.49 1.79
N PRO A 96 -7.39 10.66 3.10
CA PRO A 96 -6.77 11.70 3.94
C PRO A 96 -5.25 11.79 3.82
N ILE A 97 -4.56 10.66 3.96
CA ILE A 97 -3.10 10.56 3.80
C ILE A 97 -2.62 11.13 2.45
N ALA A 98 -3.38 10.92 1.37
CA ALA A 98 -3.00 11.43 0.05
C ALA A 98 -3.18 12.95 -0.01
N LEU A 99 -4.24 13.50 0.58
CA LEU A 99 -4.46 14.96 0.67
C LEU A 99 -3.31 15.63 1.41
N ASN A 100 -2.97 15.15 2.61
CA ASN A 100 -1.87 15.69 3.41
C ASN A 100 -0.53 15.62 2.68
N ASN A 101 -0.25 14.49 2.01
CA ASN A 101 0.99 14.33 1.24
C ASN A 101 1.05 15.29 0.05
N TYR A 102 -0.04 15.45 -0.72
CA TYR A 102 -0.07 16.34 -1.87
C TYR A 102 0.08 17.79 -1.45
N HIS A 103 -0.66 18.22 -0.43
CA HIS A 103 -0.54 19.57 0.12
C HIS A 103 0.91 19.84 0.58
N THR A 104 1.45 18.96 1.44
CA THR A 104 2.83 19.10 1.94
C THR A 104 3.85 19.12 0.80
N ALA A 105 3.69 18.25 -0.20
CA ALA A 105 4.61 18.23 -1.35
C ALA A 105 4.52 19.50 -2.18
N LEU A 106 3.34 20.11 -2.35
CA LEU A 106 3.22 21.42 -3.03
C LEU A 106 4.00 22.50 -2.28
N CYS A 107 3.93 22.54 -0.95
CA CYS A 107 4.75 23.45 -0.16
C CYS A 107 6.25 23.19 -0.37
N GLU A 108 6.68 21.93 -0.45
CA GLU A 108 8.07 21.57 -0.75
C GLU A 108 8.49 22.02 -2.16
N TYR A 109 7.56 22.08 -3.12
CA TYR A 109 7.77 22.65 -4.45
C TYR A 109 7.73 24.19 -4.47
N SER A 110 7.77 24.86 -3.31
CA SER A 110 7.72 26.33 -3.17
C SER A 110 6.38 26.96 -3.59
N PHE A 111 5.28 26.20 -3.53
CA PHE A 111 3.95 26.80 -3.59
C PHE A 111 3.73 27.58 -2.30
N VAL A 112 3.10 28.75 -2.42
CA VAL A 112 2.73 29.58 -1.27
C VAL A 112 1.59 28.89 -0.52
N PRO A 113 1.78 28.43 0.74
CA PRO A 113 0.84 27.53 1.41
C PRO A 113 -0.60 28.06 1.44
N PHE A 114 -0.79 29.31 1.85
CA PHE A 114 -2.11 29.95 1.96
C PHE A 114 -2.75 30.32 0.61
N LEU A 115 -2.06 30.09 -0.51
CA LEU A 115 -2.61 30.25 -1.86
C LEU A 115 -2.90 28.91 -2.54
N ILE A 116 -2.64 27.78 -1.86
CA ILE A 116 -2.91 26.47 -2.43
C ILE A 116 -4.43 26.26 -2.54
N GLN A 117 -4.89 26.03 -3.77
CA GLN A 117 -6.29 25.81 -4.09
C GLN A 117 -6.63 24.33 -4.24
N SER A 118 -7.90 24.01 -4.02
CA SER A 118 -8.50 22.69 -4.11
C SER A 118 -8.21 22.00 -5.46
N TYR A 119 -8.21 22.77 -6.57
CA TYR A 119 -7.93 22.24 -7.89
C TYR A 119 -6.48 21.75 -8.04
N GLN A 120 -5.51 22.37 -7.36
CA GLN A 120 -4.09 21.98 -7.41
C GLN A 120 -3.89 20.64 -6.72
N ILE A 121 -4.46 20.47 -5.52
CA ILE A 121 -4.45 19.18 -4.79
C ILE A 121 -5.19 18.11 -5.60
N LYS A 122 -6.33 18.46 -6.21
CA LYS A 122 -7.10 17.54 -7.06
C LYS A 122 -6.25 17.01 -8.21
N ARG A 123 -5.52 17.90 -8.87
CA ARG A 123 -4.73 17.68 -10.09
C ARG A 123 -3.22 17.48 -9.84
N PHE A 124 -2.83 17.21 -8.59
CA PHE A 124 -1.43 17.14 -8.16
C PHE A 124 -0.50 16.43 -9.15
N THR A 125 -0.83 15.19 -9.53
CA THR A 125 0.02 14.37 -10.43
C THR A 125 0.18 14.96 -11.84
N SER A 126 -0.85 15.63 -12.36
CA SER A 126 -0.74 16.36 -13.63
C SER A 126 -0.04 17.70 -13.47
N LEU A 127 -0.19 18.34 -12.32
CA LEU A 127 0.44 19.61 -12.01
C LEU A 127 1.96 19.46 -11.94
N CYS A 128 2.44 18.39 -11.30
CA CYS A 128 3.87 18.09 -11.17
C CYS A 128 4.59 17.75 -12.48
N ARG A 129 3.86 17.59 -13.59
CA ARG A 129 4.44 17.41 -14.93
C ARG A 129 4.70 18.72 -15.67
N ASN A 130 4.21 19.85 -15.16
CA ASN A 130 4.51 21.16 -15.75
C ASN A 130 5.91 21.60 -15.33
N SER A 131 6.54 22.43 -16.16
CA SER A 131 7.84 23.04 -15.83
C SER A 131 7.70 24.05 -14.69
N VAL A 132 8.79 24.31 -13.97
CA VAL A 132 8.80 25.39 -12.94
C VAL A 132 8.47 26.73 -13.59
N LYS A 133 8.97 26.99 -14.79
CA LYS A 133 8.68 28.19 -15.57
C LYS A 133 7.17 28.37 -15.78
N ASP A 134 6.48 27.34 -16.27
CA ASP A 134 5.02 27.41 -16.51
C ASP A 134 4.23 27.67 -15.21
N LEU A 135 4.72 27.16 -14.08
CA LEU A 135 4.08 27.32 -12.78
C LEU A 135 4.32 28.72 -12.19
N LYS A 136 5.50 29.31 -12.44
CA LYS A 136 5.81 30.71 -12.12
C LYS A 136 4.98 31.68 -12.96
N GLU A 137 4.89 31.45 -14.27
CA GLU A 137 4.05 32.26 -15.17
C GLU A 137 2.56 32.23 -14.81
N LYS A 138 2.08 31.10 -14.27
CA LYS A 138 0.71 30.95 -13.74
C LYS A 138 0.52 31.54 -12.34
N GLY A 139 1.58 32.02 -11.70
CA GLY A 139 1.55 32.58 -10.35
C GLY A 139 1.34 31.56 -9.24
N PHE A 140 1.60 30.27 -9.47
CA PHE A 140 1.51 29.24 -8.43
C PHE A 140 2.77 29.16 -7.56
N ILE A 141 3.90 29.55 -8.14
CA ILE A 141 5.21 29.64 -7.52
C ILE A 141 5.71 31.07 -7.74
N GLU A 142 6.36 31.66 -6.73
CA GLU A 142 6.94 33.00 -6.87
C GLU A 142 8.09 33.01 -7.90
N ASN A 143 8.23 34.10 -8.65
CA ASN A 143 9.23 34.18 -9.73
C ASN A 143 10.67 33.96 -9.26
N ASN A 144 10.99 34.44 -8.07
CA ASN A 144 12.29 34.33 -7.41
C ASN A 144 12.47 33.02 -6.61
N ALA A 145 11.47 32.13 -6.56
CA ALA A 145 11.59 30.90 -5.79
C ALA A 145 12.59 29.92 -6.43
N GLU A 146 13.52 29.42 -5.61
CA GLU A 146 14.50 28.40 -5.98
C GLU A 146 13.96 27.00 -5.61
N VAL A 147 13.08 26.46 -6.46
CA VAL A 147 12.35 25.19 -6.20
C VAL A 147 13.30 24.04 -5.85
N MET A 148 14.41 23.91 -6.57
CA MET A 148 15.38 22.83 -6.35
C MET A 148 16.05 22.93 -4.98
N ARG A 149 16.48 24.14 -4.58
CA ARG A 149 17.06 24.36 -3.25
C ARG A 149 16.04 24.09 -2.15
N ASN A 150 14.77 24.44 -2.37
CA ASN A 150 13.73 24.15 -1.39
C ASN A 150 13.51 22.63 -1.23
N LEU A 151 13.46 21.88 -2.33
CA LEU A 151 13.42 20.42 -2.28
C LEU A 151 14.64 19.83 -1.55
N TRP A 152 15.84 20.38 -1.79
CA TRP A 152 17.08 19.95 -1.13
C TRP A 152 17.01 20.15 0.39
N ARG A 153 16.53 21.32 0.84
CA ARG A 153 16.31 21.64 2.26
C ARG A 153 15.33 20.67 2.90
N HIS A 154 14.19 20.44 2.26
CA HIS A 154 13.18 19.51 2.78
C HIS A 154 13.66 18.06 2.78
N ALA A 155 14.52 17.67 1.84
CA ALA A 155 15.19 16.37 1.85
C ALA A 155 16.32 16.26 2.91
N GLU A 156 16.56 17.33 3.68
CA GLU A 156 17.63 17.44 4.68
C GLU A 156 19.03 17.21 4.07
N LEU A 157 19.24 17.54 2.79
CA LEU A 157 20.50 17.34 2.07
C LEU A 157 21.46 18.53 2.22
N ASP A 158 22.75 18.30 1.98
CA ASP A 158 23.75 19.37 2.01
C ASP A 158 23.52 20.35 0.84
N ILE A 159 23.09 21.57 1.18
CA ILE A 159 22.74 22.64 0.23
C ILE A 159 23.94 23.04 -0.64
N SER A 160 25.18 22.86 -0.17
CA SER A 160 26.38 23.16 -0.96
C SER A 160 26.50 22.28 -2.20
N ASN A 161 25.91 21.08 -2.16
CA ASN A 161 25.88 20.11 -3.27
C ASN A 161 24.61 20.22 -4.13
N CYS A 162 23.75 21.22 -3.88
CA CYS A 162 22.53 21.40 -4.66
C CYS A 162 22.90 21.80 -6.11
N PRO A 163 22.46 21.03 -7.12
CA PRO A 163 22.76 21.35 -8.50
C PRO A 163 22.01 22.61 -8.95
N GLU A 164 22.65 23.38 -9.82
CA GLU A 164 21.94 24.38 -10.62
C GLU A 164 21.12 23.67 -11.69
N VAL A 165 19.83 23.94 -11.69
CA VAL A 165 18.85 23.31 -12.59
C VAL A 165 18.03 24.38 -13.30
N SER A 166 17.58 24.06 -14.49
CA SER A 166 16.78 24.98 -15.29
C SER A 166 15.31 24.94 -14.88
N ASP A 167 14.66 26.11 -14.86
CA ASP A 167 13.21 26.23 -14.66
C ASP A 167 12.37 25.55 -15.77
N PHE A 168 12.99 25.14 -16.89
CA PHE A 168 12.32 24.34 -17.93
C PHE A 168 12.04 22.88 -17.50
N GLN A 169 12.66 22.40 -16.43
CA GLN A 169 12.40 21.05 -15.92
C GLN A 169 11.08 20.95 -15.16
N SER A 170 10.43 19.79 -15.23
CA SER A 170 9.20 19.55 -14.48
C SER A 170 9.45 19.33 -12.99
N LEU A 171 8.44 19.57 -12.15
CA LEU A 171 8.57 19.27 -10.71
C LEU A 171 8.92 17.80 -10.45
N HIS A 172 8.42 16.88 -11.28
CA HIS A 172 8.80 15.47 -11.22
C HIS A 172 10.29 15.24 -11.51
N ASP A 173 10.85 15.91 -12.51
CA ASP A 173 12.26 15.78 -12.85
C ASP A 173 13.13 16.30 -11.70
N LEU A 174 12.78 17.46 -11.16
CA LEU A 174 13.47 18.03 -10.00
C LEU A 174 13.36 17.13 -8.76
N LYS A 175 12.18 16.57 -8.48
CA LYS A 175 11.98 15.62 -7.38
C LYS A 175 12.78 14.33 -7.60
N ALA A 176 12.88 13.83 -8.82
CA ALA A 176 13.68 12.64 -9.14
C ALA A 176 15.18 12.89 -8.89
N ILE A 177 15.69 14.08 -9.26
CA ILE A 177 17.07 14.49 -8.95
C ILE A 177 17.28 14.52 -7.43
N ALA A 178 16.37 15.16 -6.68
CA ALA A 178 16.46 15.24 -5.23
C ALA A 178 16.35 13.86 -4.54
N ILE A 179 15.49 12.96 -5.02
CA ILE A 179 15.38 11.58 -4.50
C ILE A 179 16.66 10.78 -4.75
N ARG A 180 17.27 10.90 -5.94
CA ARG A 180 18.56 10.25 -6.24
C ARG A 180 19.63 10.76 -5.27
N ALA A 181 19.77 12.07 -5.10
CA ALA A 181 20.72 12.66 -4.17
C ALA A 181 20.45 12.22 -2.73
N PHE A 182 19.18 12.11 -2.33
CA PHE A 182 18.78 11.60 -1.03
C PHE A 182 19.27 10.16 -0.79
N PHE A 183 19.10 9.26 -1.76
CA PHE A 183 19.61 7.88 -1.62
C PHE A 183 21.13 7.83 -1.52
N LYS A 184 21.84 8.64 -2.31
CA LYS A 184 23.30 8.73 -2.27
C LYS A 184 23.80 9.23 -0.91
N GLU A 185 23.29 10.37 -0.46
CA GLU A 185 23.79 11.02 0.76
C GLU A 185 23.32 10.30 2.04
N LYS A 186 22.04 9.93 2.12
CA LYS A 186 21.47 9.37 3.35
C LYS A 186 21.72 7.87 3.48
N LEU A 187 21.71 7.13 2.38
CA LEU A 187 21.82 5.67 2.38
C LEU A 187 23.11 5.13 1.73
N ASP A 188 24.01 5.99 1.25
CA ASP A 188 25.30 5.58 0.67
C ASP A 188 25.13 4.57 -0.49
N VAL A 189 24.16 4.85 -1.37
CA VAL A 189 23.79 3.97 -2.49
C VAL A 189 24.46 4.47 -3.78
N SER A 190 25.00 3.55 -4.58
CA SER A 190 25.60 3.89 -5.87
C SER A 190 24.56 4.23 -6.93
N ASP A 191 24.97 4.96 -7.97
CA ASP A 191 24.08 5.32 -9.07
C ASP A 191 23.57 4.07 -9.83
N GLU A 192 24.40 3.03 -9.97
CA GLU A 192 24.01 1.79 -10.66
C GLU A 192 22.91 1.03 -9.92
N ASP A 193 22.97 1.01 -8.59
CA ASP A 193 21.96 0.36 -7.74
C ASP A 193 20.61 1.11 -7.80
N ILE A 194 20.67 2.45 -7.81
CA ILE A 194 19.49 3.30 -7.99
C ILE A 194 18.87 3.06 -9.37
N ASP A 195 19.69 3.01 -10.43
CA ASP A 195 19.22 2.81 -11.81
C ASP A 195 18.44 1.50 -11.99
N ARG A 196 18.89 0.41 -11.34
CA ARG A 196 18.20 -0.90 -11.39
C ARG A 196 16.77 -0.84 -10.85
N GLN A 197 16.47 0.07 -9.92
CA GLN A 197 15.18 0.17 -9.24
C GLN A 197 14.44 1.48 -9.54
N GLN A 198 15.01 2.34 -10.40
CA GLN A 198 14.58 3.73 -10.58
C GLN A 198 13.10 3.85 -10.96
N SER A 199 12.62 2.96 -11.83
CA SER A 199 11.21 2.98 -12.26
C SER A 199 10.25 2.74 -11.10
N GLU A 200 10.52 1.77 -10.23
CA GLU A 200 9.66 1.45 -9.08
C GLU A 200 9.75 2.54 -8.01
N ILE A 201 10.97 3.02 -7.73
CA ILE A 201 11.24 4.12 -6.79
C ILE A 201 10.44 5.36 -7.20
N ASN A 202 10.55 5.78 -8.47
CA ASN A 202 9.88 6.96 -8.98
C ASN A 202 8.35 6.84 -8.92
N LEU A 203 7.80 5.66 -9.27
CA LEU A 203 6.35 5.44 -9.23
C LEU A 203 5.75 5.67 -7.83
N ARG A 204 6.52 5.46 -6.77
CA ARG A 204 6.03 5.50 -5.38
C ARG A 204 6.46 6.76 -4.62
N LEU A 205 7.69 7.23 -4.80
CA LEU A 205 8.26 8.33 -4.01
C LEU A 205 8.05 9.72 -4.63
N LEU A 206 7.84 9.85 -5.94
CA LEU A 206 7.62 11.18 -6.56
C LEU A 206 6.38 11.91 -6.02
N ASN A 207 5.38 11.14 -5.59
CA ASN A 207 4.15 11.66 -5.02
C ASN A 207 4.18 11.78 -3.48
N LYS A 208 5.36 11.62 -2.86
CA LYS A 208 5.55 11.69 -1.42
C LYS A 208 6.35 12.93 -1.06
N SER A 209 5.92 13.58 0.02
CA SER A 209 6.67 14.67 0.63
C SER A 209 7.97 14.13 1.24
N PHE A 210 9.03 14.90 1.17
CA PHE A 210 10.26 14.62 1.91
C PHE A 210 10.02 14.62 3.42
N LYS A 211 9.06 15.40 3.94
CA LYS A 211 8.62 15.28 5.34
C LYS A 211 8.25 13.82 5.71
N THR A 212 7.44 13.17 4.87
CA THR A 212 7.05 11.77 5.08
C THR A 212 8.25 10.83 4.93
N ILE A 213 9.07 11.03 3.90
CA ILE A 213 10.27 10.23 3.64
C ILE A 213 11.25 10.30 4.83
N ASN A 214 11.52 11.49 5.35
CA ASN A 214 12.43 11.71 6.47
C ASN A 214 11.88 11.16 7.78
N SER A 215 10.57 11.28 8.01
CA SER A 215 9.94 10.70 9.22
C SER A 215 10.06 9.18 9.22
N ASN A 216 9.83 8.53 8.07
CA ASN A 216 10.07 7.10 7.92
C ASN A 216 11.57 6.75 8.00
N LEU A 217 12.46 7.55 7.40
CA LEU A 217 13.91 7.36 7.51
C LEU A 217 14.34 7.32 8.98
N LYS A 218 13.92 8.31 9.77
CA LYS A 218 14.23 8.41 11.21
C LYS A 218 13.68 7.22 11.97
N LEU A 219 12.40 6.86 11.78
CA LEU A 219 11.81 5.67 12.42
C LEU A 219 12.62 4.40 12.12
N PHE A 220 12.88 4.12 10.84
CA PHE A 220 13.52 2.86 10.47
C PHE A 220 15.01 2.80 10.78
N ARG A 221 15.69 3.95 10.77
CA ARG A 221 17.12 4.04 11.10
C ARG A 221 17.36 4.08 12.60
N ASP A 222 16.62 4.92 13.32
CA ASP A 222 16.92 5.28 14.71
C ASP A 222 16.12 4.43 15.71
N ASP A 223 14.88 4.05 15.40
CA ASP A 223 14.06 3.24 16.33
C ASP A 223 14.08 1.75 16.00
N ILE A 224 14.09 1.39 14.71
CA ILE A 224 14.10 0.00 14.23
C ILE A 224 15.52 -0.51 13.94
N MET A 225 16.50 0.39 13.88
CA MET A 225 17.92 0.07 13.69
C MET A 225 18.22 -0.69 12.39
N LEU A 226 17.56 -0.33 11.28
CA LEU A 226 17.91 -0.85 9.95
C LEU A 226 19.21 -0.22 9.45
N SER A 227 20.10 -1.05 8.91
CA SER A 227 21.29 -0.55 8.20
C SER A 227 20.90 0.16 6.91
N LYS A 228 21.73 1.10 6.45
CA LYS A 228 21.51 1.84 5.19
C LYS A 228 21.23 0.92 4.00
N ALA A 229 22.05 -0.12 3.82
CA ALA A 229 21.88 -1.11 2.76
C ALA A 229 20.53 -1.84 2.86
N ARG A 230 20.10 -2.22 4.07
CA ARG A 230 18.82 -2.89 4.30
C ARG A 230 17.64 -1.95 4.06
N MET A 231 17.78 -0.67 4.40
CA MET A 231 16.79 0.35 4.08
C MET A 231 16.64 0.53 2.57
N PHE A 232 17.74 0.55 1.81
CA PHE A 232 17.66 0.65 0.35
C PHE A 232 17.02 -0.59 -0.28
N LEU A 233 17.41 -1.80 0.15
CA LEU A 233 16.76 -3.05 -0.30
C LEU A 233 15.27 -3.11 0.03
N ASN A 234 14.84 -2.35 1.04
CA ASN A 234 13.44 -2.22 1.45
C ASN A 234 12.96 -0.77 1.32
N TRP A 235 13.38 -0.04 0.28
CA TRP A 235 13.11 1.40 0.11
C TRP A 235 11.61 1.75 0.20
N TYR A 236 10.73 0.76 -0.02
CA TYR A 236 9.29 0.94 0.12
C TYR A 236 8.85 1.41 1.51
N ILE A 237 9.63 1.14 2.55
CA ILE A 237 9.37 1.63 3.90
C ILE A 237 9.40 3.16 3.98
N LEU A 238 10.14 3.83 3.09
CA LEU A 238 10.24 5.29 3.05
C LEU A 238 8.94 5.96 2.61
N TYR A 239 8.06 5.25 1.89
CA TYR A 239 6.73 5.76 1.52
C TYR A 239 5.59 5.22 2.38
N ALA A 240 5.90 4.42 3.41
CA ALA A 240 4.94 3.88 4.35
C ALA A 240 4.11 4.99 5.00
N ASN A 241 2.93 4.64 5.51
CA ASN A 241 2.17 5.56 6.35
C ASN A 241 2.81 5.59 7.74
N TYR A 242 3.53 6.66 8.04
CA TYR A 242 4.24 6.86 9.31
C TYR A 242 3.32 6.68 10.53
N GLU A 243 2.14 7.33 10.54
CA GLU A 243 1.20 7.24 11.66
C GLU A 243 0.69 5.81 11.88
N ASN A 244 0.40 5.09 10.79
CA ASN A 244 0.00 3.69 10.89
C ASN A 244 1.14 2.81 11.39
N CYS A 245 2.40 3.10 11.05
CA CYS A 245 3.55 2.39 11.63
C CYS A 245 3.61 2.58 13.15
N LEU A 246 3.43 3.81 13.63
CA LEU A 246 3.37 4.11 15.07
C LEU A 246 2.18 3.44 15.75
N GLN A 247 1.02 3.41 15.11
CA GLN A 247 -0.16 2.71 15.63
C GLN A 247 0.05 1.20 15.71
N ILE A 248 0.72 0.58 14.74
CA ILE A 248 1.08 -0.84 14.81
C ILE A 248 2.02 -1.10 16.00
N LEU A 249 3.07 -0.28 16.14
CA LEU A 249 4.05 -0.43 17.23
C LEU A 249 3.43 -0.24 18.62
N SER A 250 2.44 0.66 18.74
CA SER A 250 1.76 0.93 20.01
C SER A 250 0.64 -0.07 20.32
N LYS A 251 -0.18 -0.46 19.34
CA LYS A 251 -1.30 -1.38 19.53
C LYS A 251 -0.84 -2.83 19.66
N PHE A 252 0.24 -3.21 18.96
CA PHE A 252 0.80 -4.56 18.98
C PHE A 252 2.26 -4.48 19.43
N PRO A 253 2.56 -4.12 20.70
CA PRO A 253 3.95 -3.99 21.15
C PRO A 253 4.70 -5.34 21.08
N TYR A 254 3.97 -6.45 21.23
CA TYR A 254 4.48 -7.81 21.12
C TYR A 254 3.56 -8.66 20.24
N ILE A 255 4.14 -9.59 19.49
CA ILE A 255 3.43 -10.73 18.88
C ILE A 255 4.08 -12.00 19.42
N GLY A 256 3.33 -12.74 20.24
CA GLY A 256 3.88 -13.83 21.03
C GLY A 256 4.85 -13.26 22.08
N SER A 257 6.11 -13.70 22.03
CA SER A 257 7.20 -13.25 22.89
C SER A 257 8.12 -12.22 22.23
N THR A 258 7.89 -11.88 20.96
CA THR A 258 8.78 -11.02 20.17
C THR A 258 8.21 -9.60 20.03
N GLU A 259 9.04 -8.60 20.30
CA GLU A 259 8.70 -7.18 20.10
C GLU A 259 8.40 -6.86 18.64
N MET A 260 7.40 -6.02 18.38
CA MET A 260 7.05 -5.60 17.01
C MET A 260 8.18 -4.86 16.30
N LYS A 261 9.05 -4.15 17.04
CA LYS A 261 10.26 -3.54 16.46
C LYS A 261 11.18 -4.58 15.83
N VAL A 262 11.32 -5.75 16.44
CA VAL A 262 12.09 -6.87 15.89
C VAL A 262 11.43 -7.40 14.62
N PHE A 263 10.10 -7.49 14.58
CA PHE A 263 9.39 -7.85 13.35
C PHE A 263 9.61 -6.83 12.23
N PHE A 264 9.58 -5.53 12.51
CA PHE A 264 9.90 -4.49 11.53
C PHE A 264 11.34 -4.58 11.07
N HIS A 265 12.27 -4.93 11.97
CA HIS A 265 13.68 -5.11 11.63
C HIS A 265 13.88 -6.30 10.67
N VAL A 266 13.33 -7.47 11.03
CA VAL A 266 13.54 -8.71 10.27
C VAL A 266 12.68 -8.75 9.01
N PHE A 267 11.43 -8.28 9.08
CA PHE A 267 10.44 -8.27 8.01
C PHE A 267 9.80 -6.87 7.84
N PRO A 268 10.53 -5.89 7.29
CA PRO A 268 10.06 -4.51 7.17
C PRO A 268 8.72 -4.35 6.45
N LYS A 269 8.38 -5.28 5.54
CA LYS A 269 7.09 -5.28 4.83
C LYS A 269 5.85 -5.28 5.74
N ILE A 270 5.96 -5.72 6.99
CA ILE A 270 4.87 -5.68 7.96
C ILE A 270 4.41 -4.23 8.22
N SER A 271 5.31 -3.26 8.16
CA SER A 271 4.98 -1.84 8.36
C SER A 271 4.02 -1.27 7.30
N MET A 272 3.90 -1.96 6.17
CA MET A 272 3.02 -1.57 5.07
C MET A 272 1.57 -2.02 5.27
N MET A 273 1.30 -2.82 6.31
CA MET A 273 -0.03 -3.33 6.60
C MET A 273 -0.85 -2.32 7.38
N THR A 274 -2.18 -2.41 7.31
CA THR A 274 -3.03 -1.59 8.19
C THR A 274 -3.21 -2.26 9.54
N VAL A 275 -3.42 -1.45 10.56
CA VAL A 275 -3.77 -1.92 11.92
C VAL A 275 -4.95 -2.90 11.88
N ASP A 276 -6.04 -2.53 11.20
CA ASP A 276 -7.25 -3.36 11.10
C ASP A 276 -6.99 -4.72 10.43
N ASN A 277 -6.14 -4.75 9.40
CA ASN A 277 -5.81 -6.00 8.72
C ASN A 277 -5.02 -6.92 9.65
N MET A 278 -4.08 -6.36 10.41
CA MET A 278 -3.29 -7.10 11.39
C MET A 278 -4.16 -7.65 12.50
N GLU A 279 -5.04 -6.81 13.08
CA GLU A 279 -5.99 -7.20 14.13
C GLU A 279 -6.88 -8.36 13.69
N LYS A 280 -7.49 -8.25 12.50
CA LYS A 280 -8.33 -9.33 11.96
C LYS A 280 -7.57 -10.63 11.79
N ILE A 281 -6.32 -10.58 11.31
CA ILE A 281 -5.49 -11.79 11.16
C ILE A 281 -5.23 -12.43 12.53
N LEU A 282 -4.85 -11.64 13.53
CA LEU A 282 -4.61 -12.16 14.89
C LEU A 282 -5.88 -12.80 15.46
N ASN A 283 -7.02 -12.12 15.36
CA ASN A 283 -8.31 -12.66 15.82
C ASN A 283 -8.67 -13.97 15.10
N TYR A 284 -8.51 -14.06 13.78
CA TYR A 284 -8.79 -15.30 13.04
C TYR A 284 -7.88 -16.47 13.46
N LEU A 285 -6.63 -16.19 13.80
CA LEU A 285 -5.72 -17.24 14.29
C LEU A 285 -6.12 -17.71 15.70
N GLU A 286 -6.47 -16.78 16.58
CA GLU A 286 -6.93 -17.09 17.95
C GLU A 286 -8.26 -17.84 17.95
N ASP A 287 -9.25 -17.38 17.17
CA ASP A 287 -10.56 -18.03 16.99
C ASP A 287 -10.41 -19.49 16.52
N ASP A 288 -9.38 -19.77 15.73
CA ASP A 288 -9.07 -21.08 15.19
C ASP A 288 -8.16 -21.93 16.10
N GLY A 289 -7.78 -21.41 17.26
CA GLY A 289 -6.92 -22.06 18.24
C GLY A 289 -5.46 -22.19 17.81
N ILE A 290 -5.01 -21.33 16.89
CA ILE A 290 -3.62 -21.27 16.41
C ILE A 290 -2.85 -20.35 17.33
N GLN A 291 -1.78 -20.87 17.94
CA GLN A 291 -0.94 -20.06 18.82
C GLN A 291 -0.27 -18.91 18.04
N ILE A 292 -0.41 -17.70 18.56
CA ILE A 292 0.21 -16.48 18.01
C ILE A 292 1.73 -16.60 17.90
N SER A 293 2.39 -17.40 18.75
CA SER A 293 3.82 -17.73 18.65
C SER A 293 4.22 -18.36 17.31
N ALA A 294 3.28 -18.93 16.54
CA ALA A 294 3.54 -19.39 15.18
C ALA A 294 3.99 -18.25 14.24
N LEU A 295 3.58 -17.00 14.52
CA LEU A 295 3.96 -15.82 13.76
C LEU A 295 5.42 -15.41 13.95
N GLU A 296 6.06 -15.81 15.05
CA GLU A 296 7.50 -15.60 15.25
C GLU A 296 8.31 -16.34 14.17
N ARG A 297 7.83 -17.53 13.78
CA ARG A 297 8.46 -18.35 12.73
C ARG A 297 8.00 -17.96 11.33
N PHE A 298 6.76 -17.48 11.18
CA PHE A 298 6.13 -17.17 9.89
C PHE A 298 5.51 -15.76 9.83
N PRO A 299 6.30 -14.71 10.08
CA PRO A 299 5.78 -13.34 10.17
C PRO A 299 5.22 -12.79 8.86
N SER A 300 5.63 -13.37 7.73
CA SER A 300 5.08 -13.03 6.41
C SER A 300 3.57 -13.27 6.32
N LEU A 301 2.98 -14.09 7.19
CA LEU A 301 1.52 -14.28 7.28
C LEU A 301 0.80 -12.94 7.55
N LEU A 302 1.40 -12.07 8.36
CA LEU A 302 0.85 -10.74 8.67
C LEU A 302 0.81 -9.81 7.46
N THR A 303 1.58 -10.11 6.41
CA THR A 303 1.61 -9.33 5.17
C THR A 303 0.53 -9.74 4.16
N LEU A 304 -0.26 -10.77 4.49
CA LEU A 304 -1.42 -11.16 3.69
C LEU A 304 -2.61 -10.26 3.98
N ASN A 305 -3.56 -10.22 3.06
CA ASN A 305 -4.86 -9.63 3.32
C ASN A 305 -5.67 -10.54 4.26
N SER A 306 -6.38 -9.94 5.21
CA SER A 306 -7.10 -10.66 6.27
C SER A 306 -8.18 -11.60 5.74
N GLU A 307 -8.88 -11.20 4.68
CA GLU A 307 -9.91 -11.98 4.01
C GLU A 307 -9.30 -13.20 3.32
N THR A 308 -8.10 -13.05 2.72
CA THR A 308 -7.33 -14.19 2.21
C THR A 308 -6.97 -15.17 3.34
N VAL A 309 -6.52 -14.68 4.51
CA VAL A 309 -6.20 -15.57 5.64
C VAL A 309 -7.44 -16.33 6.10
N LYS A 310 -8.58 -15.63 6.23
CA LYS A 310 -9.88 -16.22 6.60
C LYS A 310 -10.33 -17.32 5.63
N GLU A 311 -10.27 -17.06 4.33
CA GLU A 311 -10.62 -18.04 3.30
C GLU A 311 -9.71 -19.26 3.37
N ARG A 312 -8.40 -19.05 3.53
CA ARG A 312 -7.42 -20.13 3.64
C ARG A 312 -7.66 -21.00 4.87
N LEU A 313 -7.98 -20.38 6.01
CA LEU A 313 -8.35 -21.09 7.24
C LEU A 313 -9.61 -21.94 7.06
N LYS A 314 -10.69 -21.37 6.50
CA LYS A 314 -11.92 -22.10 6.21
C LYS A 314 -11.67 -23.33 5.34
N GLU A 315 -10.85 -23.18 4.31
CA GLU A 315 -10.54 -24.28 3.42
C GLU A 315 -9.70 -25.36 4.10
N VAL A 316 -8.71 -25.00 4.92
CA VAL A 316 -7.96 -25.97 5.73
C VAL A 316 -8.89 -26.80 6.61
N LYS A 317 -9.92 -26.19 7.21
CA LYS A 317 -10.92 -26.92 8.01
C LYS A 317 -11.80 -27.85 7.19
N SER A 318 -12.10 -27.50 5.94
CA SER A 318 -12.93 -28.34 5.06
C SER A 318 -12.24 -29.62 4.60
N ILE A 319 -10.91 -29.68 4.70
CA ILE A 319 -10.13 -30.86 4.31
C ILE A 319 -9.92 -31.73 5.55
N GLU A 320 -10.59 -32.88 5.62
CA GLU A 320 -10.55 -33.80 6.77
C GLU A 320 -9.12 -34.18 7.20
N THR A 321 -8.22 -34.42 6.24
CA THR A 321 -6.81 -34.76 6.54
C THR A 321 -6.01 -33.60 7.14
N LEU A 322 -6.45 -32.36 6.96
CA LEU A 322 -5.79 -31.15 7.46
C LEU A 322 -6.44 -30.60 8.73
N SER A 323 -7.72 -30.89 8.97
CA SER A 323 -8.44 -30.41 10.15
C SER A 323 -7.79 -30.86 11.46
N VAL A 324 -7.19 -32.07 11.49
CA VAL A 324 -6.45 -32.61 12.64
C VAL A 324 -5.23 -31.74 13.01
N TYR A 325 -4.64 -31.06 12.03
CA TYR A 325 -3.47 -30.19 12.23
C TYR A 325 -3.84 -28.72 12.45
N GLN A 326 -5.12 -28.37 12.59
CA GLN A 326 -5.57 -26.98 12.67
C GLN A 326 -4.83 -26.17 13.74
N LYS A 327 -4.59 -26.76 14.92
CA LYS A 327 -3.91 -26.09 16.05
C LYS A 327 -2.38 -26.16 15.96
N HIS A 328 -1.83 -26.82 14.96
CA HIS A 328 -0.39 -27.03 14.84
C HIS A 328 0.31 -25.77 14.33
N PRO A 329 1.41 -25.28 14.92
CA PRO A 329 2.06 -24.02 14.51
C PRO A 329 2.50 -23.96 13.03
N GLN A 330 2.80 -25.11 12.42
CA GLN A 330 3.13 -25.15 10.99
C GLN A 330 1.93 -24.87 10.06
N ILE A 331 0.71 -24.81 10.59
CA ILE A 331 -0.46 -24.41 9.82
C ILE A 331 -0.27 -22.99 9.25
N ALA A 332 0.40 -22.09 9.99
CA ALA A 332 0.73 -20.75 9.51
C ALA A 332 1.59 -20.78 8.22
N LYS A 333 2.54 -21.73 8.14
CA LYS A 333 3.34 -21.95 6.93
C LYS A 333 2.51 -22.53 5.79
N LEU A 334 1.55 -23.41 6.10
CA LEU A 334 0.63 -23.96 5.11
C LEU A 334 -0.28 -22.86 4.55
N LEU A 335 -0.81 -21.98 5.40
CA LEU A 335 -1.58 -20.81 4.98
C LEU A 335 -0.77 -19.93 4.04
N LEU A 336 0.52 -19.70 4.30
CA LEU A 336 1.37 -18.91 3.41
C LEU A 336 1.51 -19.54 2.00
N HIS A 337 1.63 -20.87 1.94
CA HIS A 337 1.90 -21.62 0.71
C HIS A 337 0.72 -22.47 0.22
N GLN A 338 -0.51 -22.02 0.50
CA GLN A 338 -1.70 -22.84 0.34
C GLN A 338 -1.89 -23.42 -1.07
N VAL A 339 -1.68 -22.62 -2.13
CA VAL A 339 -1.78 -23.08 -3.53
C VAL A 339 -0.84 -24.26 -3.79
N ARG A 340 0.41 -24.19 -3.32
CA ARG A 340 1.38 -25.27 -3.44
C ARG A 340 0.97 -26.48 -2.60
N ALA A 341 0.50 -26.24 -1.37
CA ALA A 341 0.03 -27.30 -0.48
C ALA A 341 -1.12 -28.09 -1.10
N LYS A 342 -2.12 -27.43 -1.71
CA LYS A 342 -3.24 -28.09 -2.40
C LYS A 342 -2.77 -28.96 -3.57
N ARG A 343 -1.91 -28.41 -4.44
CA ARG A 343 -1.37 -29.17 -5.57
C ARG A 343 -0.67 -30.45 -5.09
N ARG A 344 0.11 -30.35 -4.02
CA ARG A 344 0.81 -31.49 -3.43
C ARG A 344 -0.14 -32.48 -2.78
N LEU A 345 -1.18 -31.99 -2.10
CA LEU A 345 -2.23 -32.83 -1.52
C LEU A 345 -2.91 -33.68 -2.61
N ASN A 346 -3.29 -33.06 -3.73
CA ASN A 346 -3.92 -33.77 -4.86
C ASN A 346 -3.00 -34.87 -5.40
N ILE A 347 -1.71 -34.57 -5.61
CA ILE A 347 -0.72 -35.57 -6.05
C ILE A 347 -0.62 -36.73 -5.05
N LEU A 348 -0.56 -36.45 -3.75
CA LEU A 348 -0.49 -37.49 -2.72
C LEU A 348 -1.76 -38.34 -2.66
N GLN A 349 -2.93 -37.73 -2.85
CA GLN A 349 -4.22 -38.43 -2.92
C GLN A 349 -4.32 -39.34 -4.14
N GLU A 350 -3.93 -38.86 -5.32
CA GLU A 350 -3.87 -39.65 -6.56
C GLU A 350 -2.95 -40.88 -6.41
N LEU A 351 -1.81 -40.71 -5.72
CA LEU A 351 -0.86 -41.78 -5.45
C LEU A 351 -1.25 -42.67 -4.25
N LYS A 352 -2.39 -42.39 -3.60
CA LYS A 352 -2.86 -43.05 -2.38
C LYS A 352 -1.75 -43.11 -1.32
N ILE A 353 -1.14 -41.96 -1.05
CA ILE A 353 -0.08 -41.77 -0.04
C ILE A 353 -0.67 -41.00 1.14
N PHE A 354 -0.36 -41.43 2.36
CA PHE A 354 -0.75 -40.70 3.56
C PHE A 354 -0.16 -39.28 3.56
N CYS A 355 -1.03 -38.29 3.74
CA CYS A 355 -0.64 -36.89 3.72
C CYS A 355 -0.20 -36.41 5.10
N SER A 356 1.10 -36.20 5.30
CA SER A 356 1.61 -35.47 6.45
C SER A 356 1.74 -33.98 6.14
N LEU A 357 1.51 -33.13 7.14
CA LEU A 357 1.67 -31.67 7.02
C LEU A 357 3.06 -31.28 6.48
N ASN A 358 4.10 -31.99 6.93
CA ASN A 358 5.48 -31.76 6.50
C ASN A 358 5.65 -31.89 4.98
N TYR A 359 5.01 -32.87 4.33
CA TYR A 359 5.12 -33.07 2.88
C TYR A 359 4.54 -31.89 2.08
N LEU A 360 3.52 -31.23 2.61
CA LEU A 360 2.87 -30.10 1.93
C LEU A 360 3.71 -28.82 1.98
N ILE A 361 4.55 -28.66 3.00
CA ILE A 361 5.29 -27.42 3.30
C ILE A 361 6.80 -27.47 2.99
N THR A 362 7.33 -28.62 2.55
CA THR A 362 8.74 -28.80 2.15
C THR A 362 9.12 -27.98 0.91
N THR A 363 10.42 -27.93 0.58
CA THR A 363 10.87 -27.37 -0.71
C THR A 363 10.47 -28.25 -1.89
N GLU A 364 10.46 -27.72 -3.11
CA GLU A 364 10.09 -28.51 -4.31
C GLU A 364 11.02 -29.70 -4.52
N LYS A 365 12.34 -29.47 -4.44
CA LYS A 365 13.36 -30.53 -4.53
C LYS A 365 13.14 -31.64 -3.51
N GLN A 366 12.76 -31.29 -2.27
CA GLN A 366 12.47 -32.28 -1.23
C GLN A 366 11.19 -33.04 -1.52
N PHE A 367 10.14 -32.36 -1.98
CA PHE A 367 8.88 -33.01 -2.34
C PHE A 367 9.05 -33.99 -3.50
N GLU A 368 9.75 -33.61 -4.57
CA GLU A 368 10.06 -34.49 -5.70
C GLU A 368 10.84 -35.74 -5.27
N ARG A 369 11.89 -35.56 -4.45
CA ARG A 369 12.65 -36.69 -3.89
C ARG A 369 11.77 -37.63 -3.08
N LEU A 370 10.86 -37.09 -2.26
CA LEU A 370 9.92 -37.90 -1.50
C LEU A 370 9.01 -38.72 -2.41
N ILE A 371 8.44 -38.10 -3.46
CA ILE A 371 7.61 -38.80 -4.44
C ILE A 371 8.40 -39.90 -5.15
N ILE A 372 9.62 -39.63 -5.60
CA ILE A 372 10.49 -40.62 -6.26
C ILE A 372 10.76 -41.81 -5.34
N VAL A 373 11.18 -41.57 -4.10
CA VAL A 373 11.48 -42.65 -3.14
C VAL A 373 10.25 -43.49 -2.85
N ILE A 374 9.09 -42.86 -2.67
CA ILE A 374 7.83 -43.58 -2.41
C ILE A 374 7.40 -44.39 -3.64
N TYR A 375 7.55 -43.83 -4.84
CA TYR A 375 7.22 -44.51 -6.09
C TYR A 375 8.16 -45.69 -6.37
N MET A 376 9.47 -45.53 -6.13
CA MET A 376 10.46 -46.61 -6.22
C MET A 376 10.16 -47.75 -5.24
N LYS A 377 9.67 -47.46 -4.03
CA LYS A 377 9.24 -48.48 -3.07
C LYS A 377 7.95 -49.21 -3.48
N LYS A 378 6.99 -48.51 -4.10
CA LYS A 378 5.70 -49.11 -4.54
C LYS A 378 5.80 -49.89 -5.87
N SER A 379 6.83 -49.70 -6.68
CA SER A 379 6.99 -50.41 -7.97
C SER A 379 8.47 -50.72 -8.29
N PRO A 380 9.10 -51.67 -7.56
CA PRO A 380 10.50 -52.03 -7.80
C PRO A 380 10.78 -52.55 -9.23
N SER A 381 9.77 -53.10 -9.90
CA SER A 381 9.89 -53.64 -11.27
C SER A 381 10.02 -52.58 -12.37
N LYS A 382 9.73 -51.30 -12.10
CA LYS A 382 9.87 -50.18 -13.07
C LYS A 382 11.22 -49.46 -13.00
N ILE A 383 12.16 -49.93 -12.16
CA ILE A 383 13.45 -49.27 -11.90
C ILE A 383 14.36 -49.19 -13.15
N LYS A 384 14.18 -50.06 -14.16
CA LYS A 384 15.08 -50.11 -15.33
C LYS A 384 14.86 -49.02 -16.40
N SER A 385 13.76 -48.25 -16.39
CA SER A 385 13.46 -47.32 -17.49
C SER A 385 13.68 -45.83 -17.16
N TRP A 386 14.01 -45.46 -15.92
CA TRP A 386 14.16 -44.06 -15.49
C TRP A 386 15.62 -43.66 -15.19
N ILE A 387 16.57 -44.61 -15.22
CA ILE A 387 18.01 -44.38 -15.02
C ILE A 387 18.75 -44.44 -16.38
N ARG A 388 18.13 -43.92 -17.45
CA ARG A 388 18.83 -43.64 -18.70
C ARG A 388 18.55 -42.22 -19.15
#